data_AF-A0AAN6LZV5-F1
#
_entry.id   AF-A0AAN6LZV5-F1
#
_cell.length_a   1.000
_cell.length_b   1.000
_cell.length_c   1.000
_cell.angle_alpha   90.00
_cell.angle_beta   90.00
_cell.angle_gamma   90.00
#
_symmetry.space_group_name_H-M   'P 1'
#
loop_
_entity.id
_entity.type
_entity.pdbx_description
1 polymer ?
#
loop_
_entity_poly.entity_id
_entity_poly.type
_entity_poly.pdbx_seq_one_letter_code
_entity_poly.pdbx_strand_id
1 'polypeptide(L)'
;MLSLFLPKSSRSKKSPSRSPSRSRQAAQPRDKPKVGPDARQPSQSGEKPKASSDGRQLPLSRDRLKVPSEKRQRSTSREKPKSTLDERFQSLDFWVVKEKKDVVKRVVPYFTGRISEKRQLKSLKEQKPWVEELIESEDEDEEDEDDPERFSDLEKAFWKNPESMVNELRNVTRLWYYMLLRYTFRTKSEDGWKEPSPAFELEDFDHESFTSQLNEKQMRALIKRPTLISEYKEAYKETKQRTGWTRFCERMKSFTILLGLESESTKVEQLLQELEKCLPGLKNAKKLETQRLLIERLQAERERATHDTSTSNSDSVNALRRRFEAKQAESERILRERLEAKKAESERALRQQLEAKKAESERTLRARLEAKNAEAERKLRESLAAKNAEAERTLRERLALNAEAERKLRENLSASAETERKHRLHDALVSCRELMEKLVGEKPMVKGSYMVGGQQFKQRWKDLFHEQWTKCKAKKPAGHPLLSLVGQQKFYVVGKELYGTISERLHNHREYKDKEVDADVKRVLFAILPAVYSNPTSTEAERDWTLTTEKQRWGLP
;
A
#
# COMPACT_ATOMS: atom_id res chain seq x y z
N MET A 1 -14.65 63.16 8.05
CA MET A 1 -15.81 62.92 7.15
C MET A 1 -15.49 63.51 5.80
N LEU A 2 -15.42 62.69 4.75
CA LEU A 2 -15.63 63.01 3.33
C LEU A 2 -15.00 61.89 2.50
N SER A 3 -15.84 60.92 2.13
CA SER A 3 -15.60 59.98 1.06
C SER A 3 -16.58 60.32 -0.06
N LEU A 4 -16.09 60.39 -1.29
CA LEU A 4 -16.76 60.04 -2.55
C LEU A 4 -15.88 60.55 -3.70
N PHE A 5 -15.40 59.64 -4.56
CA PHE A 5 -15.51 59.71 -6.02
C PHE A 5 -14.78 58.51 -6.65
N LEU A 6 -15.57 57.65 -7.31
CA LEU A 6 -15.15 56.76 -8.39
C LEU A 6 -14.95 57.62 -9.67
N PRO A 7 -14.09 57.23 -10.64
CA PRO A 7 -14.65 56.48 -11.78
C PRO A 7 -13.71 55.51 -12.57
N LYS A 8 -14.34 54.44 -13.05
CA LYS A 8 -14.37 53.83 -14.41
C LYS A 8 -13.14 53.83 -15.34
N SER A 9 -12.77 52.59 -15.70
CA SER A 9 -12.45 52.01 -17.03
C SER A 9 -11.66 52.79 -18.09
N SER A 10 -10.62 52.15 -18.63
CA SER A 10 -10.21 52.32 -20.03
C SER A 10 -9.74 51.00 -20.66
N ARG A 11 -10.45 50.61 -21.72
CA ARG A 11 -10.22 49.48 -22.63
C ARG A 11 -9.67 50.07 -23.94
N SER A 12 -8.48 49.68 -24.40
CA SER A 12 -7.91 49.99 -25.73
C SER A 12 -6.46 49.46 -25.78
N LYS A 13 -5.84 48.92 -26.83
CA LYS A 13 -6.15 48.51 -28.22
C LYS A 13 -4.89 47.76 -28.72
N LYS A 14 -5.09 46.85 -29.68
CA LYS A 14 -4.23 46.52 -30.85
C LYS A 14 -2.79 45.95 -30.69
N SER A 15 -2.61 44.84 -31.42
CA SER A 15 -1.43 44.09 -31.87
C SER A 15 -0.38 44.93 -32.63
N PRO A 16 0.87 44.47 -32.95
CA PRO A 16 1.13 43.32 -33.86
C PRO A 16 2.44 42.49 -33.68
N SER A 17 2.45 41.34 -34.38
CA SER A 17 3.58 40.69 -35.10
C SER A 17 4.92 40.36 -34.40
N ARG A 18 5.30 39.07 -34.40
CA ARG A 18 6.34 38.47 -35.27
C ARG A 18 6.77 37.08 -34.75
N SER A 19 6.63 36.06 -35.59
CA SER A 19 7.45 34.83 -35.60
C SER A 19 8.87 35.17 -36.15
N PRO A 20 9.92 34.35 -35.99
CA PRO A 20 10.06 32.97 -36.53
C PRO A 20 10.80 32.03 -35.51
N SER A 21 11.09 30.74 -35.68
CA SER A 21 11.47 29.91 -36.82
C SER A 21 11.27 28.44 -36.44
N ARG A 22 10.72 27.65 -37.37
CA ARG A 22 10.57 26.19 -37.28
C ARG A 22 11.56 25.57 -38.25
N SER A 23 12.56 24.85 -37.75
CA SER A 23 13.55 24.16 -38.58
C SER A 23 13.01 22.81 -39.07
N ARG A 24 13.08 22.65 -40.40
CA ARG A 24 12.87 21.43 -41.19
C ARG A 24 13.98 20.41 -40.94
N GLN A 25 13.65 19.13 -40.95
CA GLN A 25 14.50 18.09 -41.56
C GLN A 25 13.64 17.20 -42.47
N ALA A 26 14.16 16.96 -43.67
CA ALA A 26 13.62 16.19 -44.79
C ALA A 26 14.14 14.73 -44.70
N ALA A 27 13.29 13.70 -44.89
CA ALA A 27 13.03 12.93 -46.12
C ALA A 27 14.22 12.07 -46.63
N GLN A 28 14.12 10.72 -46.45
CA GLN A 28 13.87 9.67 -47.49
C GLN A 28 15.20 9.06 -48.03
N PRO A 29 15.27 7.81 -48.57
CA PRO A 29 14.20 7.12 -49.31
C PRO A 29 14.00 5.59 -49.16
N ARG A 30 12.82 5.18 -49.67
CA ARG A 30 12.36 3.94 -50.35
C ARG A 30 13.24 2.68 -50.41
N ASP A 31 12.58 1.52 -50.25
CA ASP A 31 12.50 0.48 -51.28
C ASP A 31 11.26 -0.45 -51.16
N LYS A 32 10.71 -0.85 -52.31
CA LYS A 32 9.66 -1.88 -52.59
C LYS A 32 10.27 -2.82 -53.65
N PRO A 33 9.88 -4.12 -53.78
CA PRO A 33 8.71 -4.56 -54.60
C PRO A 33 7.94 -5.80 -54.02
N LYS A 34 6.60 -5.96 -54.20
CA LYS A 34 5.81 -6.61 -55.29
C LYS A 34 5.92 -8.18 -55.23
N VAL A 35 4.88 -9.02 -55.16
CA VAL A 35 3.79 -9.39 -56.13
C VAL A 35 2.80 -10.38 -55.43
N GLY A 36 1.50 -10.41 -55.79
CA GLY A 36 0.43 -11.33 -55.29
C GLY A 36 0.39 -12.72 -55.99
N PRO A 37 -0.77 -13.38 -56.27
CA PRO A 37 -2.17 -13.17 -55.84
C PRO A 37 -2.97 -14.47 -55.49
N ASP A 38 -4.30 -14.33 -55.38
CA ASP A 38 -5.39 -15.30 -55.65
C ASP A 38 -5.97 -16.22 -54.53
N ALA A 39 -7.28 -16.06 -54.26
CA ALA A 39 -8.34 -17.06 -54.56
C ALA A 39 -9.62 -16.90 -53.68
N ARG A 40 -10.70 -16.43 -54.34
CA ARG A 40 -12.10 -16.92 -54.41
C ARG A 40 -12.93 -17.29 -53.14
N GLN A 41 -14.15 -16.72 -53.14
CA GLN A 41 -15.37 -17.17 -52.42
C GLN A 41 -15.91 -18.53 -52.94
N PRO A 42 -16.96 -19.14 -52.32
CA PRO A 42 -18.39 -18.76 -52.49
C PRO A 42 -19.18 -18.74 -51.15
N SER A 43 -20.14 -17.86 -50.86
CA SER A 43 -21.57 -17.76 -51.27
C SER A 43 -22.46 -19.00 -51.06
N GLN A 44 -23.52 -18.84 -50.23
CA GLN A 44 -24.87 -19.49 -50.20
C GLN A 44 -25.42 -19.48 -48.76
N SER A 45 -26.71 -19.41 -48.40
CA SER A 45 -28.00 -19.02 -49.01
C SER A 45 -29.09 -19.43 -47.98
N GLY A 46 -30.16 -18.63 -47.83
CA GLY A 46 -31.48 -19.03 -47.28
C GLY A 46 -31.54 -19.35 -45.76
N GLU A 47 -32.62 -19.22 -45.00
CA GLU A 47 -34.04 -18.96 -45.24
C GLU A 47 -34.68 -18.40 -43.94
N LYS A 48 -35.82 -17.69 -44.08
CA LYS A 48 -36.76 -17.35 -43.00
C LYS A 48 -37.58 -18.59 -42.58
N PRO A 49 -38.33 -18.54 -41.47
CA PRO A 49 -39.77 -18.31 -41.66
C PRO A 49 -40.45 -17.36 -40.64
N LYS A 50 -41.68 -16.98 -41.00
CA LYS A 50 -42.65 -16.11 -40.31
C LYS A 50 -43.63 -16.93 -39.44
N ALA A 51 -44.17 -16.23 -38.42
CA ALA A 51 -45.56 -16.19 -37.92
C ALA A 51 -46.20 -17.38 -37.15
N SER A 52 -46.78 -17.05 -35.98
CA SER A 52 -48.19 -17.25 -35.50
C SER A 52 -48.16 -17.37 -33.96
N SER A 53 -48.68 -16.42 -33.18
CA SER A 53 -50.07 -16.23 -32.72
C SER A 53 -50.61 -17.37 -31.83
N ASP A 54 -50.74 -17.07 -30.53
CA ASP A 54 -51.82 -17.44 -29.58
C ASP A 54 -51.24 -17.24 -28.16
N GLY A 55 -51.80 -16.46 -27.24
CA GLY A 55 -53.20 -16.21 -26.98
C GLY A 55 -53.68 -17.12 -25.85
N ARG A 56 -53.31 -16.85 -24.59
CA ARG A 56 -54.12 -17.27 -23.44
C ARG A 56 -53.80 -16.54 -22.14
N GLN A 57 -54.91 -16.25 -21.46
CA GLN A 57 -55.10 -15.39 -20.31
C GLN A 57 -54.71 -16.07 -18.99
N LEU A 58 -54.54 -15.22 -17.97
CA LEU A 58 -54.37 -15.50 -16.53
C LEU A 58 -55.54 -16.37 -15.98
N PRO A 59 -55.43 -16.92 -14.75
CA PRO A 59 -55.69 -16.10 -13.56
C PRO A 59 -54.74 -16.32 -12.37
N LEU A 60 -54.45 -15.19 -11.72
CA LEU A 60 -54.37 -14.94 -10.28
C LEU A 60 -54.55 -16.13 -9.33
N SER A 61 -53.59 -16.29 -8.41
CA SER A 61 -53.89 -16.61 -7.01
C SER A 61 -52.86 -15.96 -6.10
N ARG A 62 -53.41 -15.13 -5.20
CA ARG A 62 -52.78 -14.48 -4.05
C ARG A 62 -52.54 -15.54 -2.97
N ASP A 63 -51.38 -15.49 -2.34
CA ASP A 63 -51.16 -15.67 -0.90
C ASP A 63 -49.72 -15.20 -0.61
N ARG A 64 -49.47 -14.00 -0.07
CA ARG A 64 -49.72 -13.48 1.28
C ARG A 64 -48.98 -14.25 2.38
N LEU A 65 -47.65 -14.10 2.41
CA LEU A 65 -46.89 -14.14 3.65
C LEU A 65 -45.98 -12.91 3.76
N LYS A 66 -45.74 -12.56 5.02
CA LYS A 66 -45.52 -11.24 5.60
C LYS A 66 -44.09 -11.20 6.17
N VAL A 67 -43.57 -9.99 6.43
CA VAL A 67 -42.44 -9.65 7.35
C VAL A 67 -41.02 -9.65 6.70
N PRO A 68 -40.08 -8.74 7.09
CA PRO A 68 -40.18 -7.29 7.23
C PRO A 68 -39.04 -6.53 6.49
N SER A 69 -39.21 -5.21 6.42
CA SER A 69 -38.23 -4.21 5.99
C SER A 69 -36.95 -4.17 6.83
N GLU A 70 -35.78 -4.18 6.18
CA GLU A 70 -34.57 -3.60 6.76
C GLU A 70 -33.66 -2.95 5.70
N LYS A 71 -33.43 -1.65 5.90
CA LYS A 71 -32.45 -0.83 5.20
C LYS A 71 -31.05 -1.36 5.49
N ARG A 72 -30.22 -1.58 4.47
CA ARG A 72 -28.77 -1.35 4.58
C ARG A 72 -28.07 -1.25 3.23
N GLN A 73 -27.90 -0.02 2.78
CA GLN A 73 -26.75 0.34 1.94
C GLN A 73 -25.47 0.05 2.75
N ARG A 74 -24.61 -0.83 2.26
CA ARG A 74 -23.20 -0.92 2.67
C ARG A 74 -22.33 -0.80 1.42
N SER A 75 -21.96 0.43 1.14
CA SER A 75 -20.78 0.81 0.36
C SER A 75 -19.53 0.23 1.03
N THR A 76 -18.92 -0.80 0.43
CA THR A 76 -17.59 -1.28 0.82
C THR A 76 -16.53 -0.51 0.02
N SER A 77 -16.19 0.69 0.48
CA SER A 77 -14.97 1.40 0.11
C SER A 77 -13.77 0.62 0.65
N ARG A 78 -13.12 -0.15 -0.22
CA ARG A 78 -11.86 -0.84 0.08
C ARG A 78 -10.70 0.15 -0.07
N GLU A 79 -10.51 0.99 0.93
CA GLU A 79 -9.32 1.82 1.09
C GLU A 79 -8.09 0.90 1.21
N LYS A 80 -7.17 1.02 0.25
CA LYS A 80 -5.79 0.53 0.42
C LYS A 80 -5.08 1.51 1.35
N PRO A 81 -4.50 1.08 2.49
CA PRO A 81 -3.73 2.00 3.33
C PRO A 81 -2.38 2.26 2.65
N LYS A 82 -2.29 3.36 1.89
CA LYS A 82 -0.99 4.01 1.66
C LYS A 82 -0.65 4.77 2.94
N SER A 83 -0.10 4.08 3.94
CA SER A 83 0.47 4.75 5.10
C SER A 83 1.82 5.34 4.70
N THR A 84 1.81 6.58 4.20
CA THR A 84 3.02 7.39 4.17
C THR A 84 3.61 7.41 5.59
N LEU A 85 4.89 7.09 5.73
CA LEU A 85 5.58 7.03 7.03
C LEU A 85 5.58 8.38 7.76
N ASP A 86 5.34 9.49 7.03
CA ASP A 86 5.31 10.85 7.56
C ASP A 86 4.05 11.19 8.36
N GLU A 87 2.89 10.61 8.08
CA GLU A 87 1.67 10.85 8.90
C GLU A 87 1.75 10.18 10.29
N ARG A 88 2.79 9.37 10.56
CA ARG A 88 2.89 8.50 11.75
C ARG A 88 3.59 9.15 12.96
N PHE A 89 3.99 10.40 12.87
CA PHE A 89 4.63 11.13 13.96
C PHE A 89 3.68 12.19 14.52
N GLN A 90 2.51 11.75 14.99
CA GLN A 90 1.70 12.53 15.93
C GLN A 90 2.43 12.60 17.29
N SER A 91 1.99 13.49 18.19
CA SER A 91 2.46 13.67 19.60
C SER A 91 3.01 12.38 20.23
N LEU A 92 3.94 12.42 21.19
CA LEU A 92 4.30 11.22 22.00
C LEU A 92 3.07 10.51 22.61
N ASP A 93 1.92 11.17 22.72
CA ASP A 93 0.62 10.55 23.04
C ASP A 93 0.14 9.52 22.00
N PHE A 94 0.75 9.49 20.82
CA PHE A 94 0.55 8.49 19.77
C PHE A 94 0.77 7.06 20.27
N TRP A 95 1.66 6.91 21.25
CA TRP A 95 1.96 5.64 21.91
C TRP A 95 0.93 5.30 23.02
N VAL A 96 -0.02 6.18 23.34
CA VAL A 96 -1.12 5.84 24.26
C VAL A 96 -2.20 5.09 23.50
N VAL A 97 -2.03 3.77 23.41
CA VAL A 97 -2.96 2.91 22.67
C VAL A 97 -3.90 2.17 23.62
N LYS A 98 -5.21 2.31 23.38
CA LYS A 98 -6.27 1.68 24.20
C LYS A 98 -6.69 0.30 23.72
N GLU A 99 -6.58 0.03 22.42
CA GLU A 99 -7.06 -1.21 21.80
C GLU A 99 -5.93 -2.05 21.23
N LYS A 100 -6.05 -3.39 21.35
CA LYS A 100 -5.05 -4.32 20.82
C LYS A 100 -4.85 -4.16 19.31
N LYS A 101 -5.92 -3.89 18.57
CA LYS A 101 -5.87 -3.70 17.12
C LYS A 101 -4.97 -2.52 16.73
N ASP A 102 -5.01 -1.43 17.50
CA ASP A 102 -4.14 -0.28 17.27
C ASP A 102 -2.69 -0.58 17.67
N VAL A 103 -2.44 -1.37 18.74
CA VAL A 103 -1.07 -1.79 19.10
C VAL A 103 -0.49 -2.61 17.94
N VAL A 104 -1.24 -3.58 17.43
CA VAL A 104 -0.83 -4.41 16.29
C VAL A 104 -0.59 -3.59 15.04
N LYS A 105 -1.45 -2.61 14.74
CA LYS A 105 -1.34 -1.79 13.52
C LYS A 105 -0.24 -0.73 13.60
N ARG A 106 -0.11 -0.07 14.76
CA ARG A 106 0.70 1.14 14.93
C ARG A 106 2.01 0.90 15.65
N VAL A 107 2.07 -0.04 16.59
CA VAL A 107 3.23 -0.20 17.48
C VAL A 107 4.07 -1.42 17.09
N VAL A 108 3.44 -2.57 16.84
CA VAL A 108 4.17 -3.81 16.51
C VAL A 108 5.18 -3.66 15.36
N PRO A 109 4.87 -2.95 14.24
CA PRO A 109 5.86 -2.75 13.17
C PRO A 109 7.16 -2.09 13.63
N TYR A 110 7.11 -1.28 14.70
CA TYR A 110 8.27 -0.61 15.28
C TYR A 110 9.09 -1.56 16.16
N PHE A 111 8.45 -2.49 16.87
CA PHE A 111 9.17 -3.50 17.66
C PHE A 111 9.78 -4.61 16.80
N THR A 112 9.11 -4.96 15.71
CA THR A 112 9.50 -6.11 14.89
C THR A 112 10.35 -5.73 13.68
N GLY A 113 10.27 -4.49 13.18
CA GLY A 113 10.97 -4.04 11.98
C GLY A 113 12.49 -3.92 12.17
N ARG A 114 13.28 -4.03 11.09
CA ARG A 114 14.71 -3.65 11.13
C ARG A 114 14.83 -2.14 11.35
N ILE A 115 15.71 -1.72 12.27
CA ILE A 115 16.09 -0.31 12.38
C ILE A 115 17.00 0.02 11.21
N SER A 116 16.67 1.05 10.43
CA SER A 116 17.54 1.51 9.34
C SER A 116 18.85 2.00 9.92
N GLU A 117 19.98 1.71 9.26
CA GLU A 117 21.32 2.18 9.66
C GLU A 117 21.32 3.68 9.97
N LYS A 118 20.65 4.51 9.16
CA LYS A 118 20.54 5.97 9.39
C LYS A 118 19.84 6.37 10.71
N ARG A 119 19.14 5.44 11.35
CA ARG A 119 18.41 5.61 12.62
C ARG A 119 19.06 4.84 13.78
N GLN A 120 20.15 4.11 13.53
CA GLN A 120 20.97 3.55 14.59
C GLN A 120 21.62 4.68 15.38
N LEU A 121 21.93 4.44 16.66
CA LEU A 121 22.36 5.50 17.56
C LEU A 121 23.72 6.04 17.10
N LYS A 122 24.67 5.15 16.78
CA LYS A 122 25.96 5.51 16.20
C LYS A 122 25.84 6.40 14.96
N SER A 123 25.05 5.99 13.98
CA SER A 123 24.87 6.79 12.75
C SER A 123 24.15 8.11 13.00
N LEU A 124 23.30 8.19 14.03
CA LEU A 124 22.64 9.43 14.44
C LEU A 124 23.65 10.40 15.06
N LYS A 125 24.52 9.90 15.94
CA LYS A 125 25.63 10.66 16.56
C LYS A 125 26.61 11.16 15.49
N GLU A 126 27.02 10.30 14.57
CA GLU A 126 27.90 10.67 13.43
C GLU A 126 27.29 11.76 12.54
N GLN A 127 25.97 11.71 12.30
CA GLN A 127 25.28 12.73 11.50
C GLN A 127 25.04 14.03 12.28
N LYS A 128 24.89 13.94 13.60
CA LYS A 128 24.46 15.02 14.47
C LYS A 128 25.20 14.93 15.82
N PRO A 129 26.44 15.44 15.90
CA PRO A 129 27.25 15.32 17.11
C PRO A 129 26.57 15.86 18.38
N TRP A 130 25.79 16.94 18.25
CA TRP A 130 25.00 17.51 19.36
C TRP A 130 24.00 16.53 20.02
N VAL A 131 23.68 15.40 19.39
CA VAL A 131 22.80 14.38 20.00
C VAL A 131 23.46 13.71 21.21
N GLU A 132 24.79 13.63 21.24
CA GLU A 132 25.54 13.11 22.38
C GLU A 132 25.36 13.98 23.64
N GLU A 133 25.17 15.28 23.46
CA GLU A 133 24.83 16.22 24.55
C GLU A 133 23.41 16.03 25.10
N LEU A 134 22.58 15.17 24.49
CA LEU A 134 21.22 14.89 24.99
C LEU A 134 21.04 13.45 25.49
N ILE A 135 21.80 12.48 24.98
CA ILE A 135 21.60 11.05 25.23
C ILE A 135 22.79 10.49 26.02
N GLU A 136 22.52 9.98 27.23
CA GLU A 136 23.47 9.33 28.14
C GLU A 136 23.10 7.85 28.36
N SER A 137 24.06 7.05 28.83
CA SER A 137 23.79 5.70 29.35
C SER A 137 23.11 5.75 30.74
N GLU A 138 22.55 4.61 31.19
CA GLU A 138 21.95 4.53 32.53
C GLU A 138 22.97 4.36 33.65
N ASP A 139 24.16 3.85 33.32
CA ASP A 139 25.22 3.52 34.29
C ASP A 139 26.26 4.62 34.49
N GLU A 140 26.15 5.75 33.77
CA GLU A 140 26.99 6.93 34.02
C GLU A 140 26.62 7.55 35.39
N ASP A 141 27.58 7.54 36.31
CA ASP A 141 27.50 8.19 37.62
C ASP A 141 27.27 9.71 37.46
N GLU A 142 26.45 10.30 38.33
CA GLU A 142 25.96 11.70 38.26
C GLU A 142 27.03 12.75 38.60
N GLU A 143 28.33 12.44 38.50
CA GLU A 143 29.38 13.25 39.15
C GLU A 143 29.67 14.61 38.47
N ASP A 144 29.10 14.92 37.30
CA ASP A 144 29.40 16.16 36.55
C ASP A 144 28.13 16.96 36.13
N GLU A 145 27.21 17.23 37.07
CA GLU A 145 25.97 17.96 36.74
C GLU A 145 26.16 19.45 36.33
N ASP A 146 27.27 20.08 36.72
CA ASP A 146 27.48 21.54 36.61
C ASP A 146 28.41 21.99 35.47
N ASP A 147 28.63 21.19 34.41
CA ASP A 147 29.47 21.64 33.29
C ASP A 147 28.76 22.73 32.45
N PRO A 148 29.24 24.00 32.46
CA PRO A 148 28.65 25.07 31.66
C PRO A 148 28.78 24.82 30.14
N GLU A 149 29.62 23.89 29.69
CA GLU A 149 29.82 23.57 28.28
C GLU A 149 28.89 22.47 27.74
N ARG A 150 28.03 21.88 28.60
CA ARG A 150 27.20 20.68 28.33
C ARG A 150 26.25 20.78 27.12
N PHE A 151 26.03 21.97 26.54
CA PHE A 151 25.19 22.18 25.35
C PHE A 151 25.85 23.04 24.27
N SER A 152 27.19 23.15 24.25
CA SER A 152 27.91 24.07 23.36
C SER A 152 27.61 23.78 21.88
N ASP A 153 27.59 22.53 21.47
CA ASP A 153 27.37 22.17 20.08
C ASP A 153 25.89 22.19 19.70
N LEU A 154 25.02 21.79 20.62
CA LEU A 154 23.57 21.91 20.45
C LEU A 154 23.13 23.37 20.31
N GLU A 155 23.65 24.27 21.16
CA GLU A 155 23.31 25.69 21.11
C GLU A 155 23.80 26.34 19.80
N LYS A 156 25.05 26.08 19.40
CA LYS A 156 25.60 26.54 18.11
C LYS A 156 24.75 26.04 16.94
N ALA A 157 24.38 24.76 16.95
CA ALA A 157 23.57 24.16 15.90
C ALA A 157 22.16 24.74 15.87
N PHE A 158 21.56 25.02 17.04
CA PHE A 158 20.26 25.66 17.17
C PHE A 158 20.25 27.05 16.55
N TRP A 159 21.19 27.92 16.91
CA TRP A 159 21.23 29.30 16.40
C TRP A 159 21.56 29.40 14.92
N LYS A 160 22.14 28.36 14.31
CA LYS A 160 22.32 28.29 12.85
C LYS A 160 21.00 28.19 12.10
N ASN A 161 20.03 27.41 12.58
CA ASN A 161 18.72 27.26 11.97
C ASN A 161 17.65 26.81 13.00
N PRO A 162 17.08 27.73 13.79
CA PRO A 162 16.20 27.38 14.90
C PRO A 162 14.96 26.57 14.49
N GLU A 163 14.32 26.91 13.38
CA GLU A 163 13.12 26.19 12.92
C GLU A 163 13.43 24.75 12.50
N SER A 164 14.55 24.54 11.81
CA SER A 164 14.99 23.18 11.48
C SER A 164 15.33 22.42 12.76
N MET A 165 16.05 23.07 13.67
CA MET A 165 16.52 22.43 14.89
C MET A 165 15.37 21.99 15.80
N VAL A 166 14.31 22.79 15.98
CA VAL A 166 13.12 22.37 16.76
C VAL A 166 12.48 21.10 16.17
N ASN A 167 12.40 21.00 14.84
CA ASN A 167 11.90 19.80 14.17
C ASN A 167 12.85 18.61 14.34
N GLU A 168 14.16 18.85 14.32
CA GLU A 168 15.17 17.83 14.56
C GLU A 168 15.15 17.32 16.00
N LEU A 169 15.05 18.19 16.99
CA LEU A 169 14.88 17.85 18.40
C LEU A 169 13.62 17.02 18.63
N ARG A 170 12.51 17.37 17.97
CA ARG A 170 11.27 16.56 18.00
C ARG A 170 11.48 15.17 17.40
N ASN A 171 12.21 15.08 16.30
CA ASN A 171 12.53 13.79 15.68
C ASN A 171 13.45 12.93 16.56
N VAL A 172 14.49 13.53 17.16
CA VAL A 172 15.41 12.85 18.08
C VAL A 172 14.68 12.39 19.34
N THR A 173 13.86 13.26 19.95
CA THR A 173 13.01 12.92 21.11
C THR A 173 12.15 11.67 20.83
N ARG A 174 11.49 11.64 19.67
CA ARG A 174 10.62 10.53 19.28
C ARG A 174 11.40 9.27 18.97
N LEU A 175 12.55 9.40 18.31
CA LEU A 175 13.42 8.29 17.97
C LEU A 175 14.02 7.67 19.24
N TRP A 176 14.49 8.50 20.17
CA TRP A 176 15.05 8.08 21.45
C TRP A 176 14.03 7.33 22.29
N TYR A 177 12.83 7.93 22.49
CA TYR A 177 11.75 7.24 23.19
C TYR A 177 11.40 5.90 22.55
N TYR A 178 11.38 5.84 21.22
CA TYR A 178 11.12 4.61 20.48
C TYR A 178 12.20 3.54 20.72
N MET A 179 13.49 3.94 20.71
CA MET A 179 14.61 3.03 20.93
C MET A 179 14.54 2.44 22.34
N LEU A 180 14.32 3.28 23.35
CA LEU A 180 14.12 2.85 24.73
C LEU A 180 12.92 1.92 24.86
N LEU A 181 11.78 2.27 24.27
CA LEU A 181 10.57 1.46 24.34
C LEU A 181 10.76 0.08 23.70
N ARG A 182 11.45 0.04 22.57
CA ARG A 182 11.78 -1.22 21.90
C ARG A 182 12.74 -2.05 22.74
N TYR A 183 13.71 -1.42 23.40
CA TYR A 183 14.68 -2.11 24.25
C TYR A 183 13.95 -2.75 25.43
N THR A 184 13.25 -1.94 26.22
CA THR A 184 12.44 -2.41 27.36
C THR A 184 11.49 -3.55 26.94
N PHE A 185 10.82 -3.41 25.79
CA PHE A 185 9.91 -4.45 25.30
C PHE A 185 10.63 -5.76 24.93
N ARG A 186 11.79 -5.69 24.25
CA ARG A 186 12.53 -6.88 23.84
C ARG A 186 13.14 -7.59 25.03
N THR A 187 13.78 -6.86 25.92
CA THR A 187 14.42 -7.43 27.11
C THR A 187 13.38 -8.09 28.02
N LYS A 188 12.23 -7.46 28.29
CA LYS A 188 11.11 -8.12 29.00
C LYS A 188 10.51 -9.31 28.27
N SER A 189 10.57 -9.33 26.94
CA SER A 189 10.10 -10.49 26.18
C SER A 189 11.06 -11.67 26.24
N GLU A 190 12.34 -11.43 26.50
CA GLU A 190 13.40 -12.44 26.60
C GLU A 190 13.55 -12.94 28.04
N ASP A 191 13.69 -12.04 29.01
CA ASP A 191 13.93 -12.35 30.43
C ASP A 191 12.62 -12.63 31.19
N GLY A 192 11.50 -12.16 30.65
CA GLY A 192 10.17 -12.31 31.23
C GLY A 192 9.65 -11.03 31.87
N TRP A 193 8.32 -10.91 31.91
CA TRP A 193 7.62 -9.68 32.29
C TRP A 193 7.65 -9.36 33.79
N LYS A 194 8.18 -10.25 34.62
CA LYS A 194 8.23 -10.06 36.09
C LYS A 194 9.49 -9.33 36.55
N GLU A 195 10.56 -9.41 35.79
CA GLU A 195 11.84 -8.81 36.15
C GLU A 195 11.92 -7.38 35.58
N PRO A 196 12.52 -6.43 36.32
CA PRO A 196 12.82 -5.12 35.76
C PRO A 196 13.84 -5.29 34.63
N SER A 197 13.69 -4.51 33.56
CA SER A 197 14.65 -4.55 32.46
C SER A 197 16.02 -4.04 32.96
N PRO A 198 17.14 -4.73 32.65
CA PRO A 198 18.48 -4.32 33.06
C PRO A 198 18.83 -2.92 32.56
N ALA A 199 19.73 -2.24 33.27
CA ALA A 199 20.30 -0.98 32.82
C ALA A 199 20.92 -1.17 31.42
N PHE A 200 20.83 -0.14 30.58
CA PHE A 200 21.36 -0.21 29.23
C PHE A 200 22.65 0.61 29.10
N GLU A 201 23.56 0.07 28.29
CA GLU A 201 24.68 0.81 27.72
C GLU A 201 24.29 1.36 26.34
N LEU A 202 24.95 2.42 25.86
CA LEU A 202 24.59 3.00 24.55
C LEU A 202 24.93 2.05 23.39
N GLU A 203 25.93 1.21 23.59
CA GLU A 203 26.41 0.16 22.69
C GLU A 203 25.33 -0.89 22.41
N ASP A 204 24.43 -1.14 23.38
CA ASP A 204 23.35 -2.11 23.24
C ASP A 204 22.40 -1.77 22.08
N PHE A 205 22.20 -0.49 21.80
CA PHE A 205 21.28 -0.05 20.74
C PHE A 205 21.81 -0.30 19.33
N ASP A 206 23.11 -0.53 19.18
CA ASP A 206 23.73 -0.80 17.90
C ASP A 206 24.02 -2.30 17.70
N HIS A 207 23.81 -3.12 18.74
CA HIS A 207 23.95 -4.56 18.66
C HIS A 207 22.94 -5.20 17.67
N GLU A 208 23.35 -6.27 16.99
CA GLU A 208 22.53 -6.92 15.95
C GLU A 208 21.24 -7.52 16.53
N SER A 209 21.28 -8.02 17.77
CA SER A 209 20.10 -8.55 18.48
C SER A 209 19.00 -7.49 18.61
N PHE A 210 19.37 -6.22 18.85
CA PHE A 210 18.42 -5.12 18.98
C PHE A 210 17.95 -4.58 17.63
N THR A 211 18.87 -4.37 16.69
CA THR A 211 18.59 -3.71 15.40
C THR A 211 17.92 -4.63 14.38
N SER A 212 18.08 -5.95 14.53
CA SER A 212 17.52 -6.96 13.63
C SER A 212 15.99 -7.00 13.60
N GLN A 213 15.47 -7.45 12.46
CA GLN A 213 14.04 -7.70 12.26
C GLN A 213 13.65 -9.02 12.94
N LEU A 214 12.54 -9.02 13.69
CA LEU A 214 11.96 -10.26 14.17
C LEU A 214 11.44 -11.09 13.00
N ASN A 215 11.68 -12.41 13.03
CA ASN A 215 11.22 -13.28 11.97
C ASN A 215 9.67 -13.36 11.93
N GLU A 216 9.11 -13.77 10.79
CA GLU A 216 7.65 -13.77 10.61
C GLU A 216 6.92 -14.67 11.63
N LYS A 217 7.60 -15.71 12.14
CA LYS A 217 7.06 -16.60 13.17
C LYS A 217 6.97 -15.90 14.52
N GLN A 218 8.02 -15.19 14.94
CA GLN A 218 8.07 -14.37 16.14
C GLN A 218 7.03 -13.24 16.07
N MET A 219 6.95 -12.54 14.94
CA MET A 219 5.95 -11.49 14.72
C MET A 219 4.52 -12.04 14.82
N ARG A 220 4.22 -13.19 14.18
CA ARG A 220 2.89 -13.83 14.29
C ARG A 220 2.59 -14.31 15.70
N ALA A 221 3.57 -14.85 16.42
CA ALA A 221 3.41 -15.25 17.81
C ALA A 221 3.07 -14.04 18.69
N LEU A 222 3.84 -12.95 18.55
CA LEU A 222 3.64 -11.69 19.26
C LEU A 222 2.22 -11.12 19.07
N ILE A 223 1.75 -11.03 17.82
CA ILE A 223 0.41 -10.50 17.49
C ILE A 223 -0.70 -11.37 18.10
N LYS A 224 -0.49 -12.70 18.14
CA LYS A 224 -1.46 -13.65 18.68
C LYS A 224 -1.53 -13.64 20.21
N ARG A 225 -0.51 -13.13 20.93
CA ARG A 225 -0.51 -13.07 22.40
C ARG A 225 -1.74 -12.30 22.92
N PRO A 226 -2.58 -12.90 23.80
CA PRO A 226 -3.74 -12.22 24.37
C PRO A 226 -3.32 -11.02 25.25
N THR A 227 -2.17 -11.13 25.89
CA THR A 227 -1.55 -10.17 26.81
C THR A 227 -0.77 -9.06 26.13
N LEU A 228 -0.65 -9.03 24.79
CA LEU A 228 0.17 -8.04 24.06
C LEU A 228 -0.11 -6.58 24.47
N ILE A 229 -1.37 -6.25 24.76
CA ILE A 229 -1.73 -4.89 25.16
C ILE A 229 -1.30 -4.55 26.59
N SER A 230 -1.40 -5.49 27.53
CA SER A 230 -0.95 -5.27 28.91
C SER A 230 0.57 -5.19 28.96
N GLU A 231 1.23 -6.11 28.26
CA GLU A 231 2.68 -6.14 28.03
C GLU A 231 3.17 -4.79 27.46
N TYR A 232 2.54 -4.31 26.38
CA TYR A 232 2.87 -3.01 25.82
C TYR A 232 2.73 -1.85 26.82
N LYS A 233 1.62 -1.81 27.57
CA LYS A 233 1.37 -0.75 28.56
C LYS A 233 2.39 -0.77 29.69
N GLU A 234 2.79 -1.96 30.11
CA GLU A 234 3.79 -2.15 31.14
C GLU A 234 5.17 -1.68 30.66
N ALA A 235 5.61 -2.11 29.48
CA ALA A 235 6.85 -1.64 28.86
C ALA A 235 6.82 -0.11 28.68
N TYR A 236 5.71 0.45 28.20
CA TYR A 236 5.55 1.90 28.05
C TYR A 236 5.68 2.67 29.38
N LYS A 237 5.09 2.13 30.46
CA LYS A 237 5.18 2.73 31.80
C LYS A 237 6.62 2.68 32.30
N GLU A 238 7.29 1.54 32.17
CA GLU A 238 8.68 1.36 32.59
C GLU A 238 9.64 2.22 31.79
N THR A 239 9.49 2.29 30.46
CA THR A 239 10.31 3.18 29.61
C THR A 239 10.20 4.64 30.04
N LYS A 240 9.04 5.10 30.54
CA LYS A 240 8.91 6.47 31.07
C LYS A 240 9.61 6.69 32.41
N GLN A 241 9.86 5.62 33.16
CA GLN A 241 10.48 5.64 34.47
C GLN A 241 11.98 5.32 34.40
N ARG A 242 12.48 4.97 33.22
CA ARG A 242 13.89 4.68 32.99
C ARG A 242 14.76 5.93 33.11
N THR A 243 15.91 5.77 33.76
CA THR A 243 16.88 6.83 34.00
C THR A 243 17.31 7.51 32.71
N GLY A 244 17.55 6.75 31.64
CA GLY A 244 17.94 7.33 30.36
C GLY A 244 16.85 8.18 29.67
N TRP A 245 15.56 7.94 29.98
CA TRP A 245 14.48 8.81 29.52
C TRP A 245 14.32 10.04 30.41
N THR A 246 14.42 9.89 31.73
CA THR A 246 14.28 11.01 32.67
C THR A 246 15.42 12.01 32.50
N ARG A 247 16.68 11.53 32.41
CA ARG A 247 17.86 12.36 32.14
C ARG A 247 17.74 13.08 30.80
N PHE A 248 17.27 12.41 29.75
CA PHE A 248 16.98 13.06 28.46
C PHE A 248 15.95 14.20 28.61
N CYS A 249 14.89 14.00 29.39
CA CYS A 249 13.88 15.02 29.64
C CYS A 249 14.45 16.23 30.41
N GLU A 250 15.29 15.96 31.41
CA GLU A 250 15.97 16.99 32.20
C GLU A 250 16.97 17.78 31.36
N ARG A 251 17.82 17.11 30.57
CA ARG A 251 18.73 17.76 29.62
C ARG A 251 17.97 18.63 28.61
N MET A 252 16.85 18.14 28.06
CA MET A 252 15.98 18.95 27.20
C MET A 252 15.42 20.19 27.91
N LYS A 253 15.08 20.08 29.20
CA LYS A 253 14.63 21.22 30.01
C LYS A 253 15.76 22.21 30.26
N SER A 254 16.94 21.74 30.66
CA SER A 254 18.13 22.57 30.87
C SER A 254 18.52 23.31 29.60
N PHE A 255 18.46 22.65 28.44
CA PHE A 255 18.66 23.30 27.16
C PHE A 255 17.62 24.40 26.88
N THR A 256 16.34 24.18 27.18
CA THR A 256 15.33 25.25 27.02
C THR A 256 15.57 26.43 27.96
N ILE A 257 16.03 26.20 29.19
CA ILE A 257 16.41 27.25 30.14
C ILE A 257 17.60 28.04 29.62
N LEU A 258 18.61 27.36 29.06
CA LEU A 258 19.78 27.98 28.43
C LEU A 258 19.38 28.91 27.27
N LEU A 259 18.35 28.56 26.51
CA LEU A 259 17.79 29.43 25.48
C LEU A 259 16.97 30.61 26.03
N GLY A 260 16.78 30.71 27.35
CA GLY A 260 15.98 31.73 28.02
C GLY A 260 14.48 31.42 28.06
N LEU A 261 14.10 30.14 27.92
CA LEU A 261 12.71 29.67 28.08
C LEU A 261 12.52 29.05 29.46
N GLU A 262 11.87 29.78 30.36
CA GLU A 262 11.41 29.23 31.64
C GLU A 262 10.11 28.46 31.42
N SER A 263 10.16 27.12 31.52
CA SER A 263 8.97 26.27 31.48
C SER A 263 8.82 25.46 32.76
N GLU A 264 7.61 25.45 33.29
CA GLU A 264 7.22 24.58 34.41
C GLU A 264 6.96 23.13 33.95
N SER A 265 6.85 22.88 32.64
CA SER A 265 6.54 21.56 32.13
C SER A 265 7.72 20.61 32.26
N THR A 266 7.44 19.39 32.74
CA THR A 266 8.38 18.27 32.71
C THR A 266 8.21 17.39 31.48
N LYS A 267 7.22 17.67 30.61
CA LYS A 267 6.93 16.87 29.43
C LYS A 267 7.66 17.44 28.22
N VAL A 268 8.61 16.68 27.66
CA VAL A 268 9.44 17.12 26.52
C VAL A 268 8.63 17.62 25.32
N GLU A 269 7.50 16.99 24.97
CA GLU A 269 6.68 17.49 23.86
C GLU A 269 6.03 18.84 24.15
N GLN A 270 5.69 19.14 25.42
CA GLN A 270 5.22 20.46 25.80
C GLN A 270 6.36 21.48 25.77
N LEU A 271 7.54 21.11 26.28
CA LEU A 271 8.76 21.93 26.17
C LEU A 271 9.07 22.30 24.72
N LEU A 272 9.03 21.33 23.81
CA LEU A 272 9.27 21.56 22.38
C LEU A 272 8.18 22.41 21.72
N GLN A 273 6.92 22.28 22.14
CA GLN A 273 5.82 23.13 21.65
C GLN A 273 5.93 24.56 22.15
N GLU A 274 6.34 24.76 23.39
CA GLU A 274 6.61 26.08 23.97
C GLU A 274 7.81 26.72 23.30
N LEU A 275 8.89 25.96 23.10
CA LEU A 275 10.06 26.40 22.34
C LEU A 275 9.68 26.85 20.91
N GLU A 276 8.85 26.07 20.21
CA GLU A 276 8.34 26.42 18.87
C GLU A 276 7.52 27.71 18.89
N LYS A 277 6.63 27.88 19.88
CA LYS A 277 5.80 29.09 20.04
C LYS A 277 6.64 30.32 20.38
N CYS A 278 7.66 30.17 21.21
CA CYS A 278 8.52 31.26 21.68
C CYS A 278 9.66 31.60 20.70
N LEU A 279 9.86 30.78 19.66
CA LEU A 279 10.95 30.91 18.68
C LEU A 279 11.06 32.32 18.05
N PRO A 280 9.97 33.03 17.67
CA PRO A 280 10.07 34.41 17.19
C PRO A 280 10.61 35.38 18.24
N GLY A 281 10.22 35.20 19.51
CA GLY A 281 10.70 36.00 20.64
C GLY A 281 12.18 35.76 20.91
N LEU A 282 12.59 34.50 20.96
CA LEU A 282 13.99 34.09 21.15
C LEU A 282 14.91 34.63 20.05
N LYS A 283 14.47 34.59 18.79
CA LYS A 283 15.22 35.20 17.67
C LYS A 283 15.40 36.70 17.82
N ASN A 284 14.35 37.40 18.25
CA ASN A 284 14.42 38.84 18.49
C ASN A 284 15.34 39.14 19.67
N ALA A 285 15.28 38.36 20.75
CA ALA A 285 16.17 38.48 21.90
C ALA A 285 17.64 38.29 21.50
N LYS A 286 17.97 37.22 20.76
CA LYS A 286 19.34 36.97 20.26
C LYS A 286 19.82 38.08 19.31
N LYS A 287 18.93 38.61 18.47
CA LYS A 287 19.24 39.76 17.60
C LYS A 287 19.52 41.02 18.41
N LEU A 288 18.77 41.28 19.48
CA LEU A 288 19.02 42.42 20.36
C LEU A 288 20.32 42.24 21.14
N GLU A 289 20.62 41.04 21.62
CA GLU A 289 21.88 40.71 22.29
C GLU A 289 23.09 40.95 21.37
N THR A 290 23.05 40.43 20.14
CA THR A 290 24.11 40.67 19.14
C THR A 290 24.25 42.15 18.78
N GLN A 291 23.15 42.91 18.74
CA GLN A 291 23.19 44.37 18.59
C GLN A 291 23.82 45.08 19.79
N ARG A 292 23.50 44.66 21.02
CA ARG A 292 24.09 45.20 22.26
C ARG A 292 25.60 44.97 22.28
N LEU A 293 26.06 43.74 22.01
CA LEU A 293 27.49 43.41 21.95
C LEU A 293 28.21 44.22 20.85
N LEU A 294 27.56 44.48 19.72
CA LEU A 294 28.13 45.33 18.66
C LEU A 294 28.25 46.79 19.12
N ILE A 295 27.22 47.32 19.79
CA ILE A 295 27.24 48.69 20.34
C ILE A 295 28.35 48.82 21.39
N GLU A 296 28.46 47.86 22.29
CA GLU A 296 29.50 47.82 23.33
C GLU A 296 30.90 47.75 22.70
N ARG A 297 31.09 46.92 21.67
CA ARG A 297 32.35 46.86 20.92
C ARG A 297 32.69 48.20 20.25
N LEU A 298 31.71 48.86 19.63
CA LEU A 298 31.89 50.18 19.01
C LEU A 298 32.16 51.27 20.04
N GLN A 299 31.56 51.19 21.24
CA GLN A 299 31.83 52.09 22.36
C GLN A 299 33.26 51.89 22.86
N ALA A 300 33.69 50.65 23.10
CA ALA A 300 35.06 50.34 23.50
C ALA A 300 36.09 50.79 22.45
N GLU A 301 35.79 50.66 21.15
CA GLU A 301 36.64 51.16 20.08
C GLU A 301 36.68 52.70 20.03
N ARG A 302 35.55 53.36 20.26
CA ARG A 302 35.47 54.82 20.35
C ARG A 302 36.25 55.37 21.55
N GLU A 303 36.14 54.72 22.70
CA GLU A 303 36.88 55.10 23.92
C GLU A 303 38.40 54.98 23.72
N ARG A 304 38.86 53.93 23.03
CA ARG A 304 40.26 53.80 22.59
C ARG A 304 40.69 54.96 21.69
N ALA A 305 39.85 55.37 20.72
CA ALA A 305 40.16 56.47 19.81
C ALA A 305 40.20 57.86 20.51
N THR A 306 39.36 58.07 21.54
CA THR A 306 39.35 59.34 22.30
C THR A 306 40.51 59.47 23.29
N HIS A 307 41.11 58.36 23.70
CA HIS A 307 42.30 58.38 24.57
C HIS A 307 43.57 58.83 23.80
N ASP A 308 43.56 58.77 22.46
CA ASP A 308 44.70 59.16 21.61
C ASP A 308 44.69 60.64 21.16
N THR A 309 43.68 61.45 21.51
CA THR A 309 43.48 62.80 20.94
C THR A 309 43.34 63.94 21.97
N SER A 310 44.03 63.85 23.11
CA SER A 310 44.07 64.94 24.10
C SER A 310 45.47 65.55 24.24
N THR A 311 45.81 66.55 23.42
CA THR A 311 46.84 67.55 23.74
C THR A 311 46.64 68.87 23.00
N SER A 312 46.56 69.97 23.78
CA SER A 312 46.98 71.36 23.46
C SER A 312 46.06 72.22 22.57
N ASN A 313 45.81 73.52 22.78
CA ASN A 313 45.82 74.43 23.94
C ASN A 313 45.08 75.72 23.50
N SER A 314 44.52 76.48 24.45
CA SER A 314 43.33 77.34 24.28
C SER A 314 43.55 78.83 23.90
N ASP A 315 44.72 79.46 24.03
CA ASP A 315 44.68 80.91 24.34
C ASP A 315 45.20 81.92 23.29
N SER A 316 45.62 81.50 22.08
CA SER A 316 45.81 82.47 20.97
C SER A 316 44.50 82.81 20.22
N VAL A 317 43.41 82.15 20.63
CA VAL A 317 42.14 82.07 19.92
C VAL A 317 41.40 83.40 19.96
N ASN A 318 41.32 84.12 21.08
CA ASN A 318 40.33 85.21 21.22
C ASN A 318 40.63 86.52 20.45
N ALA A 319 41.89 86.80 20.09
CA ALA A 319 42.26 88.02 19.36
C ALA A 319 42.36 87.80 17.84
N LEU A 320 42.80 86.61 17.41
CA LEU A 320 42.65 86.13 16.03
C LEU A 320 41.18 85.84 15.71
N ARG A 321 40.41 85.33 16.68
CA ARG A 321 38.97 85.05 16.59
C ARG A 321 38.17 86.23 16.06
N ARG A 322 38.44 87.50 16.40
CA ARG A 322 37.61 88.62 15.88
C ARG A 322 37.88 89.03 14.43
N ARG A 323 39.12 88.94 13.95
CA ARG A 323 39.47 89.18 12.53
C ARG A 323 39.25 87.93 11.67
N PHE A 324 39.42 86.76 12.28
CA PHE A 324 39.03 85.48 11.74
C PHE A 324 37.52 85.31 11.72
N GLU A 325 36.73 85.87 12.65
CA GLU A 325 35.25 85.82 12.70
C GLU A 325 34.61 86.61 11.56
N ALA A 326 35.23 87.71 11.11
CA ALA A 326 34.71 88.49 9.98
C ALA A 326 35.04 87.83 8.63
N LYS A 327 36.28 87.36 8.43
CA LYS A 327 36.63 86.50 7.28
C LYS A 327 36.00 85.11 7.38
N GLN A 328 35.70 84.61 8.58
CA GLN A 328 34.92 83.42 8.84
C GLN A 328 33.47 83.70 8.55
N ALA A 329 32.90 84.85 8.83
CA ALA A 329 31.48 85.07 8.53
C ALA A 329 31.27 85.06 7.01
N GLU A 330 32.18 85.65 6.24
CA GLU A 330 32.13 85.66 4.78
C GLU A 330 32.54 84.31 4.17
N SER A 331 33.63 83.70 4.64
CA SER A 331 34.01 82.34 4.23
C SER A 331 33.05 81.27 4.75
N GLU A 332 32.37 81.46 5.88
CA GLU A 332 31.26 80.64 6.40
C GLU A 332 30.03 80.88 5.56
N ARG A 333 29.77 82.07 5.04
CA ARG A 333 28.63 82.28 4.15
C ARG A 333 28.86 81.56 2.84
N ILE A 334 30.04 81.70 2.24
CA ILE A 334 30.45 80.96 1.04
C ILE A 334 30.58 79.46 1.31
N LEU A 335 31.08 79.05 2.48
CA LEU A 335 31.16 77.64 2.88
C LEU A 335 29.79 77.08 3.23
N ARG A 336 28.87 77.85 3.82
CA ARG A 336 27.47 77.46 4.06
C ARG A 336 26.76 77.31 2.73
N GLU A 337 26.94 78.23 1.80
CA GLU A 337 26.34 78.16 0.47
C GLU A 337 26.94 77.01 -0.35
N ARG A 338 28.26 76.78 -0.31
CA ARG A 338 28.90 75.59 -0.88
C ARG A 338 28.51 74.31 -0.15
N LEU A 339 28.30 74.34 1.17
CA LEU A 339 27.83 73.20 1.95
C LEU A 339 26.38 72.89 1.65
N GLU A 340 25.52 73.89 1.48
CA GLU A 340 24.13 73.73 1.09
C GLU A 340 24.03 73.23 -0.35
N ALA A 341 24.85 73.76 -1.26
CA ALA A 341 24.98 73.23 -2.61
C ALA A 341 25.49 71.78 -2.61
N LYS A 342 26.55 71.46 -1.86
CA LYS A 342 27.04 70.09 -1.70
C LYS A 342 26.05 69.18 -0.99
N LYS A 343 25.29 69.68 -0.01
CA LYS A 343 24.23 68.93 0.68
C LYS A 343 23.08 68.65 -0.27
N ALA A 344 22.67 69.62 -1.08
CA ALA A 344 21.62 69.43 -2.07
C ALA A 344 22.06 68.47 -3.19
N GLU A 345 23.33 68.54 -3.63
CA GLU A 345 23.89 67.63 -4.62
C GLU A 345 24.09 66.22 -4.06
N SER A 346 24.58 66.09 -2.82
CA SER A 346 24.70 64.80 -2.13
C SER A 346 23.34 64.19 -1.81
N GLU A 347 22.33 65.00 -1.47
CA GLU A 347 20.96 64.54 -1.28
C GLU A 347 20.33 64.04 -2.59
N ARG A 348 20.54 64.76 -3.71
CA ARG A 348 20.12 64.29 -5.05
C ARG A 348 20.82 62.99 -5.44
N ALA A 349 22.13 62.90 -5.23
CA ALA A 349 22.90 61.68 -5.50
C ALA A 349 22.42 60.51 -4.61
N LEU A 350 22.16 60.74 -3.33
CA LEU A 350 21.60 59.74 -2.42
C LEU A 350 20.19 59.29 -2.83
N ARG A 351 19.32 60.22 -3.26
CA ARG A 351 17.98 59.88 -3.76
C ARG A 351 18.07 59.02 -5.03
N GLN A 352 18.94 59.37 -5.97
CA GLN A 352 19.18 58.57 -7.19
C GLN A 352 19.75 57.18 -6.85
N GLN A 353 20.71 57.10 -5.92
CA GLN A 353 21.23 55.80 -5.46
C GLN A 353 20.15 54.96 -4.77
N LEU A 354 19.27 55.59 -3.99
CA LEU A 354 18.14 54.91 -3.35
C LEU A 354 17.13 54.39 -4.38
N GLU A 355 16.78 55.18 -5.39
CA GLU A 355 15.90 54.72 -6.48
C GLU A 355 16.53 53.60 -7.29
N ALA A 356 17.82 53.71 -7.64
CA ALA A 356 18.54 52.65 -8.34
C ALA A 356 18.58 51.35 -7.52
N LYS A 357 18.89 51.43 -6.21
CA LYS A 357 18.86 50.26 -5.31
C LYS A 357 17.44 49.68 -5.14
N LYS A 358 16.40 50.53 -5.12
CA LYS A 358 15.01 50.05 -5.09
C LYS A 358 14.65 49.31 -6.37
N ALA A 359 15.02 49.83 -7.54
CA ALA A 359 14.77 49.17 -8.83
C ALA A 359 15.54 47.85 -8.97
N GLU A 360 16.79 47.79 -8.50
CA GLU A 360 17.59 46.56 -8.50
C GLU A 360 17.03 45.52 -7.52
N SER A 361 16.63 45.94 -6.32
CA SER A 361 16.02 45.03 -5.34
C SER A 361 14.66 44.50 -5.84
N GLU A 362 13.86 45.30 -6.54
CA GLU A 362 12.61 44.83 -7.14
C GLU A 362 12.85 43.83 -8.29
N ARG A 363 13.85 44.06 -9.16
CA ARG A 363 14.21 43.13 -10.24
C ARG A 363 14.72 41.79 -9.68
N THR A 364 15.57 41.83 -8.66
CA THR A 364 16.09 40.61 -8.02
C THR A 364 15.00 39.83 -7.29
N LEU A 365 14.05 40.52 -6.64
CA LEU A 365 12.88 39.88 -6.03
C LEU A 365 11.96 39.22 -7.07
N ARG A 366 11.68 39.88 -8.20
CA ARG A 366 10.88 39.31 -9.30
C ARG A 366 11.57 38.08 -9.91
N ALA A 367 12.86 38.15 -10.19
CA ALA A 367 13.63 37.01 -10.70
C ALA A 367 13.63 35.83 -9.71
N ARG A 368 13.74 36.11 -8.41
CA ARG A 368 13.66 35.07 -7.37
C ARG A 368 12.27 34.44 -7.27
N LEU A 369 11.21 35.22 -7.46
CA LEU A 369 9.84 34.70 -7.49
C LEU A 369 9.59 33.83 -8.73
N GLU A 370 10.04 34.27 -9.91
CA GLU A 370 9.93 33.48 -11.15
C GLU A 370 10.69 32.16 -11.04
N ALA A 371 11.92 32.18 -10.51
CA ALA A 371 12.71 30.97 -10.29
C ALA A 371 12.03 30.01 -9.31
N LYS A 372 11.47 30.52 -8.19
CA LYS A 372 10.71 29.70 -7.24
C LYS A 372 9.46 29.09 -7.86
N ASN A 373 8.73 29.85 -8.68
CA ASN A 373 7.53 29.36 -9.36
C ASN A 373 7.88 28.27 -10.38
N ALA A 374 8.94 28.44 -11.17
CA ALA A 374 9.41 27.43 -12.10
C ALA A 374 9.86 26.13 -11.40
N GLU A 375 10.56 26.24 -10.26
CA GLU A 375 10.96 25.09 -9.46
C GLU A 375 9.74 24.36 -8.86
N ALA A 376 8.75 25.10 -8.35
CA ALA A 376 7.51 24.53 -7.83
C ALA A 376 6.71 23.80 -8.93
N GLU A 377 6.61 24.38 -10.12
CA GLU A 377 5.92 23.77 -11.27
C GLU A 377 6.63 22.49 -11.74
N ARG A 378 7.98 22.47 -11.75
CA ARG A 378 8.76 21.28 -12.05
C ARG A 378 8.53 20.16 -11.02
N LYS A 379 8.58 20.48 -9.72
CA LYS A 379 8.31 19.51 -8.64
C LYS A 379 6.89 18.94 -8.72
N LEU A 380 5.91 19.77 -9.06
CA LEU A 380 4.52 19.32 -9.29
C LEU A 380 4.42 18.36 -10.47
N ARG A 381 5.07 18.66 -11.60
CA ARG A 381 5.12 17.75 -12.76
C ARG A 381 5.79 16.42 -12.43
N GLU A 382 6.92 16.45 -11.73
CA GLU A 382 7.64 15.24 -11.29
C GLU A 382 6.79 14.40 -10.33
N SER A 383 6.10 15.04 -9.37
CA SER A 383 5.18 14.36 -8.45
C SER A 383 3.99 13.71 -9.18
N LEU A 384 3.40 14.40 -10.15
CA LEU A 384 2.31 13.85 -10.97
C LEU A 384 2.78 12.67 -11.84
N ALA A 385 3.96 12.77 -12.45
CA ALA A 385 4.55 11.68 -13.23
C ALA A 385 4.82 10.45 -12.36
N ALA A 386 5.38 10.63 -11.16
CA ALA A 386 5.62 9.55 -10.21
C ALA A 386 4.31 8.88 -9.75
N LYS A 387 3.27 9.68 -9.42
CA LYS A 387 1.94 9.17 -9.05
C LYS A 387 1.29 8.37 -10.17
N ASN A 388 1.40 8.84 -11.42
CA ASN A 388 0.86 8.15 -12.59
C ASN A 388 1.60 6.81 -12.82
N ALA A 389 2.93 6.80 -12.75
CA ALA A 389 3.72 5.57 -12.88
C ALA A 389 3.39 4.55 -11.78
N GLU A 390 3.20 5.01 -10.54
CA GLU A 390 2.78 4.14 -9.44
C GLU A 390 1.36 3.57 -9.67
N ALA A 391 0.42 4.42 -10.09
CA ALA A 391 -0.94 4.00 -10.42
C ALA A 391 -0.95 2.94 -11.53
N GLU A 392 -0.17 3.14 -12.58
CA GLU A 392 -0.03 2.19 -13.70
C GLU A 392 0.57 0.85 -13.27
N ARG A 393 1.61 0.85 -12.42
CA ARG A 393 2.16 -0.38 -11.82
C ARG A 393 1.11 -1.12 -11.00
N THR A 394 0.38 -0.43 -10.13
CA THR A 394 -0.65 -1.07 -9.31
C THR A 394 -1.83 -1.62 -10.14
N LEU A 395 -2.13 -1.02 -11.28
CA LEU A 395 -3.15 -1.51 -12.22
C LEU A 395 -2.66 -2.79 -12.91
N ARG A 396 -1.41 -2.81 -13.40
CA ARG A 396 -0.79 -4.01 -13.99
C ARG A 396 -0.77 -5.18 -13.01
N GLU A 397 -0.38 -4.95 -11.75
CA GLU A 397 -0.40 -5.99 -10.71
C GLU A 397 -1.81 -6.54 -10.47
N ARG A 398 -2.83 -5.67 -10.42
CA ARG A 398 -4.23 -6.10 -10.27
C ARG A 398 -4.71 -6.94 -11.45
N LEU A 399 -4.34 -6.57 -12.68
CA LEU A 399 -4.68 -7.36 -13.87
C LEU A 399 -3.98 -8.72 -13.85
N ALA A 400 -2.71 -8.79 -13.44
CA ALA A 400 -1.98 -10.05 -13.33
C ALA A 400 -2.62 -10.99 -12.29
N LEU A 401 -2.96 -10.47 -11.11
CA LEU A 401 -3.66 -11.25 -10.07
C LEU A 401 -5.04 -11.72 -10.53
N ASN A 402 -5.79 -10.89 -11.27
CA ASN A 402 -7.09 -11.28 -11.80
C ASN A 402 -6.97 -12.39 -12.86
N ALA A 403 -5.99 -12.29 -13.77
CA ALA A 403 -5.72 -13.32 -14.76
C ALA A 403 -5.31 -14.65 -14.12
N GLU A 404 -4.52 -14.62 -13.04
CA GLU A 404 -4.17 -15.83 -12.29
C GLU A 404 -5.39 -16.45 -11.60
N ALA A 405 -6.24 -15.62 -10.98
CA ALA A 405 -7.49 -16.08 -10.36
C ALA A 405 -8.44 -16.71 -11.39
N GLU A 406 -8.56 -16.13 -12.58
CA GLU A 406 -9.36 -16.68 -13.68
C GLU A 406 -8.81 -18.03 -14.17
N ARG A 407 -7.48 -18.16 -14.30
CA ARG A 407 -6.85 -19.45 -14.66
C ARG A 407 -7.15 -20.53 -13.63
N LYS A 408 -6.99 -20.24 -12.34
CA LYS A 408 -7.31 -21.18 -11.24
C LYS A 408 -8.79 -21.56 -11.24
N LEU A 409 -9.69 -20.62 -11.52
CA LEU A 409 -11.12 -20.91 -11.63
C LEU A 409 -11.41 -21.87 -12.79
N ARG A 410 -10.80 -21.64 -13.96
CA ARG A 410 -10.96 -22.53 -15.12
C ARG A 410 -10.40 -23.93 -14.84
N GLU A 411 -9.25 -24.02 -14.18
CA GLU A 411 -8.65 -25.29 -13.77
C GLU A 411 -9.57 -26.05 -12.80
N ASN A 412 -10.07 -25.38 -11.76
CA ASN A 412 -11.01 -25.96 -10.80
C ASN A 412 -12.32 -26.43 -11.46
N LEU A 413 -12.87 -25.66 -12.39
CA LEU A 413 -14.06 -26.05 -13.14
C LEU A 413 -13.78 -27.27 -14.03
N SER A 414 -12.60 -27.34 -14.67
CA SER A 414 -12.21 -28.49 -15.49
C SER A 414 -12.02 -29.75 -14.65
N ALA A 415 -11.37 -29.63 -13.49
CA ALA A 415 -11.18 -30.74 -12.54
C ALA A 415 -12.53 -31.20 -11.97
N SER A 416 -13.43 -30.27 -11.63
CA SER A 416 -14.78 -30.60 -11.16
C SER A 416 -15.62 -31.27 -12.24
N ALA A 417 -15.52 -30.84 -13.50
CA ALA A 417 -16.21 -31.49 -14.61
C ALA A 417 -15.68 -32.91 -14.86
N GLU A 418 -14.37 -33.12 -14.69
CA GLU A 418 -13.76 -34.45 -14.81
C GLU A 418 -14.19 -35.38 -13.68
N THR A 419 -14.19 -34.92 -12.42
CA THR A 419 -14.67 -35.72 -11.30
C THR A 419 -16.15 -36.07 -11.46
N GLU A 420 -16.98 -35.12 -11.86
CA GLU A 420 -18.41 -35.36 -12.15
C GLU A 420 -18.58 -36.39 -13.27
N ARG A 421 -17.79 -36.30 -14.35
CA ARG A 421 -17.81 -37.29 -15.44
C ARG A 421 -17.42 -38.69 -14.95
N LYS A 422 -16.41 -38.79 -14.06
CA LYS A 422 -16.00 -40.06 -13.44
C LYS A 422 -17.11 -40.64 -12.56
N HIS A 423 -17.78 -39.80 -11.75
CA HIS A 423 -18.92 -40.22 -10.93
C HIS A 423 -20.08 -40.73 -11.79
N ARG A 424 -20.49 -39.99 -12.82
CA ARG A 424 -21.56 -40.41 -13.75
C ARG A 424 -21.27 -41.76 -14.42
N LEU A 425 -20.01 -42.00 -14.80
CA LEU A 425 -19.61 -43.28 -15.39
C LEU A 425 -19.67 -44.43 -14.38
N HIS A 426 -19.28 -44.19 -13.13
CA HIS A 426 -19.40 -45.17 -12.06
C HIS A 426 -20.87 -45.54 -11.81
N ASP A 427 -21.76 -44.54 -11.69
CA ASP A 427 -23.19 -44.75 -11.50
C ASP A 427 -23.81 -45.54 -12.67
N ALA A 428 -23.38 -45.24 -13.90
CA ALA A 428 -23.78 -45.99 -15.09
C ALA A 428 -23.33 -47.46 -15.06
N LEU A 429 -22.11 -47.73 -14.59
CA LEU A 429 -21.59 -49.10 -14.42
C LEU A 429 -22.40 -49.88 -13.37
N VAL A 430 -22.69 -49.26 -12.23
CA VAL A 430 -23.51 -49.87 -11.16
C VAL A 430 -24.91 -50.17 -11.68
N SER A 431 -25.54 -49.21 -12.33
CA SER A 431 -26.91 -49.34 -12.88
C SER A 431 -26.98 -50.41 -13.97
N CYS A 432 -25.98 -50.47 -14.87
CA CYS A 432 -25.90 -51.53 -15.87
C CYS A 432 -25.75 -52.90 -15.22
N ARG A 433 -24.88 -53.05 -14.21
CA ARG A 433 -24.72 -54.34 -13.51
C ARG A 433 -26.05 -54.79 -12.90
N GLU A 434 -26.72 -53.90 -12.18
CA GLU A 434 -28.00 -54.20 -11.53
C GLU A 434 -29.08 -54.58 -12.56
N LEU A 435 -29.15 -53.85 -13.68
CA LEU A 435 -30.04 -54.18 -14.79
C LEU A 435 -29.76 -55.58 -15.34
N MET A 436 -28.50 -55.91 -15.59
CA MET A 436 -28.09 -57.21 -16.11
C MET A 436 -28.48 -58.34 -15.14
N GLU A 437 -28.29 -58.15 -13.83
CA GLU A 437 -28.67 -59.13 -12.80
C GLU A 437 -30.20 -59.33 -12.77
N LYS A 438 -30.98 -58.24 -12.82
CA LYS A 438 -32.45 -58.28 -12.82
C LYS A 438 -33.05 -58.85 -14.11
N LEU A 439 -32.45 -58.57 -15.29
CA LEU A 439 -32.94 -59.04 -16.59
C LEU A 439 -32.82 -60.56 -16.74
N VAL A 440 -31.72 -61.16 -16.26
CA VAL A 440 -31.56 -62.61 -16.39
C VAL A 440 -32.40 -63.39 -15.36
N GLY A 441 -32.85 -62.70 -14.31
CA GLY A 441 -33.78 -63.22 -13.32
C GLY A 441 -33.19 -64.28 -12.37
N GLU A 442 -33.87 -64.46 -11.24
CA GLU A 442 -33.59 -65.54 -10.30
C GLU A 442 -34.19 -66.85 -10.83
N LYS A 443 -33.52 -67.52 -11.77
CA LYS A 443 -33.87 -68.92 -12.03
C LYS A 443 -33.70 -69.72 -10.73
N PRO A 444 -34.69 -70.54 -10.34
CA PRO A 444 -34.61 -71.33 -9.13
C PRO A 444 -33.35 -72.18 -9.18
N MET A 445 -32.52 -72.11 -8.14
CA MET A 445 -31.30 -72.90 -8.05
C MET A 445 -31.66 -74.38 -8.19
N VAL A 446 -31.12 -75.04 -9.22
CA VAL A 446 -31.12 -76.50 -9.28
C VAL A 446 -30.27 -76.98 -8.11
N LYS A 447 -30.91 -77.58 -7.10
CA LYS A 447 -30.24 -78.13 -5.91
C LYS A 447 -29.10 -79.05 -6.36
N GLY A 448 -27.86 -78.66 -6.11
CA GLY A 448 -26.65 -79.46 -6.39
C GLY A 448 -25.53 -78.76 -7.17
N SER A 449 -25.75 -77.56 -7.74
CA SER A 449 -24.70 -76.83 -8.47
C SER A 449 -24.01 -75.78 -7.58
N TYR A 450 -22.84 -76.13 -7.03
CA TYR A 450 -21.97 -75.22 -6.26
C TYR A 450 -21.11 -74.35 -7.20
N MET A 451 -21.73 -73.54 -8.06
CA MET A 451 -21.02 -72.47 -8.75
C MET A 451 -21.03 -71.22 -7.87
N VAL A 452 -19.86 -70.63 -7.64
CA VAL A 452 -19.72 -69.34 -6.93
C VAL A 452 -20.64 -68.31 -7.59
N GLY A 453 -21.49 -67.63 -6.82
CA GLY A 453 -22.65 -66.88 -7.33
C GLY A 453 -22.37 -65.93 -8.50
N GLY A 454 -21.20 -65.28 -8.53
CA GLY A 454 -20.80 -64.38 -9.63
C GLY A 454 -20.59 -65.07 -10.99
N GLN A 455 -20.15 -66.33 -11.02
CA GLN A 455 -19.95 -67.07 -12.28
C GLN A 455 -21.28 -67.46 -12.91
N GLN A 456 -22.31 -67.72 -12.11
CA GLN A 456 -23.64 -68.05 -12.62
C GLN A 456 -24.25 -66.87 -13.36
N PHE A 457 -24.19 -65.66 -12.80
CA PHE A 457 -24.68 -64.44 -13.46
C PHE A 457 -23.91 -64.14 -14.75
N LYS A 458 -22.59 -64.34 -14.76
CA LYS A 458 -21.77 -64.17 -15.96
C LYS A 458 -22.25 -65.06 -17.11
N GLN A 459 -22.45 -66.36 -16.87
CA GLN A 459 -22.89 -67.28 -17.93
C GLN A 459 -24.33 -66.99 -18.39
N ARG A 460 -25.21 -66.75 -17.42
CA ARG A 460 -26.60 -66.34 -17.63
C ARG A 460 -26.72 -65.11 -18.53
N TRP A 461 -25.91 -64.08 -18.29
CA TRP A 461 -25.84 -62.91 -19.15
C TRP A 461 -25.34 -63.25 -20.55
N LYS A 462 -24.29 -64.08 -20.68
CA LYS A 462 -23.77 -64.50 -22.00
C LYS A 462 -24.84 -65.13 -22.86
N ASP A 463 -25.65 -66.01 -22.28
CA ASP A 463 -26.71 -66.71 -22.98
C ASP A 463 -27.83 -65.75 -23.39
N LEU A 464 -28.32 -64.92 -22.45
CA LEU A 464 -29.32 -63.89 -22.74
C LEU A 464 -28.86 -62.93 -23.83
N PHE A 465 -27.63 -62.41 -23.73
CA PHE A 465 -27.08 -61.46 -24.68
C PHE A 465 -26.94 -62.09 -26.08
N HIS A 466 -26.50 -63.34 -26.16
CA HIS A 466 -26.41 -64.07 -27.43
C HIS A 466 -27.78 -64.25 -28.10
N GLU A 467 -28.79 -64.64 -27.31
CA GLU A 467 -30.15 -64.80 -27.78
C GLU A 467 -30.71 -63.47 -28.31
N GLN A 468 -30.58 -62.41 -27.52
CA GLN A 468 -31.07 -61.08 -27.86
C GLN A 468 -30.33 -60.46 -29.05
N TRP A 469 -29.03 -60.69 -29.16
CA TRP A 469 -28.24 -60.28 -30.32
C TRP A 469 -28.74 -60.96 -31.60
N THR A 470 -28.96 -62.27 -31.55
CA THR A 470 -29.42 -63.07 -32.70
C THR A 470 -30.84 -62.67 -33.12
N LYS A 471 -31.74 -62.49 -32.14
CA LYS A 471 -33.10 -61.97 -32.37
C LYS A 471 -33.09 -60.59 -33.00
N CYS A 472 -32.28 -59.68 -32.46
CA CYS A 472 -32.16 -58.32 -32.97
C CYS A 472 -31.56 -58.29 -34.38
N LYS A 473 -30.59 -59.17 -34.69
CA LYS A 473 -30.01 -59.32 -36.03
C LYS A 473 -31.01 -59.81 -37.06
N ALA A 474 -31.89 -60.74 -36.68
CA ALA A 474 -32.91 -61.29 -37.56
C ALA A 474 -34.10 -60.34 -37.77
N LYS A 475 -34.64 -59.75 -36.69
CA LYS A 475 -35.92 -59.02 -36.72
C LYS A 475 -35.80 -57.49 -36.73
N LYS A 476 -34.63 -56.95 -36.34
CA LYS A 476 -34.39 -55.50 -36.18
C LYS A 476 -35.54 -54.74 -35.48
N PRO A 477 -35.98 -55.18 -34.29
CA PRO A 477 -37.08 -54.53 -33.57
C PRO A 477 -36.73 -53.07 -33.24
N ALA A 478 -37.65 -52.15 -33.56
CA ALA A 478 -37.49 -50.73 -33.26
C ALA A 478 -37.40 -50.51 -31.75
N GLY A 479 -36.48 -49.63 -31.32
CA GLY A 479 -36.27 -49.33 -29.89
C GLY A 479 -35.44 -50.37 -29.12
N HIS A 480 -35.00 -51.46 -29.76
CA HIS A 480 -34.18 -52.47 -29.09
C HIS A 480 -32.76 -51.94 -28.78
N PRO A 481 -32.23 -52.15 -27.55
CA PRO A 481 -30.93 -51.61 -27.11
C PRO A 481 -29.77 -51.96 -28.05
N LEU A 482 -29.79 -53.18 -28.61
CA LEU A 482 -28.71 -53.69 -29.44
C LEU A 482 -28.79 -53.27 -30.92
N LEU A 483 -29.88 -52.62 -31.35
CA LEU A 483 -30.13 -52.35 -32.77
C LEU A 483 -29.00 -51.57 -33.44
N SER A 484 -28.41 -50.61 -32.73
CA SER A 484 -27.30 -49.78 -33.19
C SER A 484 -25.93 -50.50 -33.23
N LEU A 485 -25.82 -51.66 -32.57
CA LEU A 485 -24.57 -52.41 -32.41
C LEU A 485 -24.46 -53.60 -33.35
N VAL A 486 -25.59 -54.21 -33.70
CA VAL A 486 -25.66 -55.52 -34.38
C VAL A 486 -24.99 -55.56 -35.76
N GLY A 487 -24.70 -54.41 -36.37
CA GLY A 487 -23.92 -54.29 -37.59
C GLY A 487 -22.41 -54.53 -37.42
N GLN A 488 -21.89 -54.60 -36.20
CA GLN A 488 -20.44 -54.73 -35.94
C GLN A 488 -20.17 -55.91 -34.98
N GLN A 489 -19.53 -56.96 -35.50
CA GLN A 489 -19.27 -58.21 -34.77
C GLN A 489 -18.40 -58.01 -33.51
N LYS A 490 -17.56 -56.98 -33.46
CA LYS A 490 -16.75 -56.68 -32.27
C LYS A 490 -17.60 -56.39 -31.03
N PHE A 491 -18.76 -55.72 -31.16
CA PHE A 491 -19.65 -55.44 -30.03
C PHE A 491 -20.36 -56.68 -29.51
N TYR A 492 -20.47 -57.73 -30.32
CA TYR A 492 -20.96 -59.02 -29.85
C TYR A 492 -19.99 -59.64 -28.84
N VAL A 493 -18.69 -59.65 -29.16
CA VAL A 493 -17.64 -60.18 -28.27
C VAL A 493 -17.59 -59.37 -26.97
N VAL A 494 -17.58 -58.04 -27.10
CA VAL A 494 -17.57 -57.13 -25.95
C VAL A 494 -18.82 -57.29 -25.09
N GLY A 495 -20.01 -57.34 -25.70
CA GLY A 495 -21.27 -57.51 -24.98
C GLY A 495 -21.39 -58.84 -24.25
N LYS A 496 -20.84 -59.91 -24.83
CA LYS A 496 -20.78 -61.23 -24.19
C LYS A 496 -19.92 -61.24 -22.93
N GLU A 497 -18.76 -60.57 -22.93
CA GLU A 497 -17.88 -60.49 -21.76
C GLU A 497 -18.20 -59.32 -20.81
N LEU A 498 -19.14 -58.44 -21.19
CA LEU A 498 -19.44 -57.18 -20.51
C LEU A 498 -19.70 -57.34 -19.01
N TYR A 499 -20.44 -58.37 -18.59
CA TYR A 499 -20.73 -58.61 -17.17
C TYR A 499 -19.44 -58.84 -16.37
N GLY A 500 -18.52 -59.64 -16.90
CA GLY A 500 -17.22 -59.89 -16.28
C GLY A 500 -16.41 -58.61 -16.17
N THR A 501 -16.35 -57.84 -17.26
CA THR A 501 -15.62 -56.57 -17.32
C THR A 501 -16.18 -55.54 -16.33
N ILE A 502 -17.51 -55.39 -16.21
CA ILE A 502 -18.14 -54.47 -15.26
C ILE A 502 -17.93 -54.95 -13.82
N SER A 503 -18.15 -56.24 -13.55
CA SER A 503 -18.02 -56.82 -12.20
C SER A 503 -16.59 -56.73 -11.67
N GLU A 504 -15.59 -57.06 -12.48
CA GLU A 504 -14.17 -56.93 -12.12
C GLU A 504 -13.82 -55.47 -11.80
N ARG A 505 -14.31 -54.53 -12.62
CA ARG A 505 -14.04 -53.10 -12.47
C ARG A 505 -14.70 -52.50 -11.23
N LEU A 506 -15.91 -52.93 -10.88
CA LEU A 506 -16.60 -52.50 -9.67
C LEU A 506 -15.97 -53.09 -8.40
N HIS A 507 -15.54 -54.36 -8.43
CA HIS A 507 -14.85 -54.98 -7.29
C HIS A 507 -13.46 -54.39 -7.05
N ASN A 508 -12.72 -54.09 -8.13
CA ASN A 508 -11.40 -53.47 -8.07
C ASN A 508 -11.46 -51.94 -8.25
N HIS A 509 -12.52 -51.29 -7.76
CA HIS A 509 -12.77 -49.86 -7.99
C HIS A 509 -11.57 -48.97 -7.63
N ARG A 510 -10.80 -49.31 -6.58
CA ARG A 510 -9.59 -48.55 -6.22
C ARG A 510 -8.52 -48.56 -7.31
N GLU A 511 -8.35 -49.68 -8.02
CA GLU A 511 -7.33 -49.84 -9.07
C GLU A 511 -7.79 -49.31 -10.43
N TYR A 512 -9.11 -49.26 -10.66
CA TYR A 512 -9.71 -48.85 -11.94
C TYR A 512 -10.34 -47.46 -11.91
N LYS A 513 -10.29 -46.74 -10.78
CA LYS A 513 -10.89 -45.40 -10.62
C LYS A 513 -10.41 -44.42 -11.69
N ASP A 514 -9.13 -44.49 -12.05
CA ASP A 514 -8.49 -43.55 -12.99
C ASP A 514 -8.17 -44.15 -14.37
N LYS A 515 -8.38 -45.46 -14.56
CA LYS A 515 -8.19 -46.09 -15.87
C LYS A 515 -9.38 -45.75 -16.76
N GLU A 516 -9.17 -45.43 -18.04
CA GLU A 516 -10.29 -45.22 -18.95
C GLU A 516 -11.05 -46.54 -19.21
N VAL A 517 -12.37 -46.50 -19.42
CA VAL A 517 -13.11 -47.66 -19.96
C VAL A 517 -12.83 -47.74 -21.46
N ASP A 518 -12.52 -48.93 -21.96
CA ASP A 518 -12.35 -49.18 -23.39
C ASP A 518 -13.52 -48.61 -24.20
N ALA A 519 -13.23 -47.99 -25.35
CA ALA A 519 -14.24 -47.28 -26.15
C ALA A 519 -15.38 -48.20 -26.63
N ASP A 520 -15.07 -49.46 -26.94
CA ASP A 520 -16.07 -50.43 -27.36
C ASP A 520 -16.93 -50.89 -26.16
N VAL A 521 -16.32 -51.06 -24.98
CA VAL A 521 -17.06 -51.32 -23.73
C VAL A 521 -17.99 -50.15 -23.38
N LYS A 522 -17.52 -48.90 -23.46
CA LYS A 522 -18.36 -47.71 -23.26
C LYS A 522 -19.54 -47.70 -24.22
N ARG A 523 -19.30 -48.02 -25.50
CA ARG A 523 -20.34 -48.02 -26.52
C ARG A 523 -21.41 -49.09 -26.29
N VAL A 524 -21.02 -50.30 -25.89
CA VAL A 524 -22.00 -51.34 -25.51
C VAL A 524 -22.74 -50.94 -24.24
N LEU A 525 -22.02 -50.42 -23.23
CA LEU A 525 -22.58 -49.97 -21.97
C LEU A 525 -23.66 -48.90 -22.18
N PHE A 526 -23.39 -47.86 -22.97
CA PHE A 526 -24.37 -46.81 -23.27
C PHE A 526 -25.58 -47.33 -24.05
N ALA A 527 -25.41 -48.33 -24.91
CA ALA A 527 -26.51 -48.92 -25.65
C ALA A 527 -27.48 -49.71 -24.73
N ILE A 528 -26.94 -50.40 -23.73
CA ILE A 528 -27.72 -51.24 -22.80
C ILE A 528 -28.17 -50.51 -21.53
N LEU A 529 -27.64 -49.32 -21.26
CA LEU A 529 -27.97 -48.49 -20.11
C LEU A 529 -29.49 -48.33 -20.00
N PRO A 530 -30.10 -48.28 -18.80
CA PRO A 530 -31.53 -48.02 -18.66
C PRO A 530 -31.91 -46.74 -19.40
N ALA A 531 -33.09 -46.72 -20.04
CA ALA A 531 -33.48 -45.66 -20.97
C ALA A 531 -33.44 -44.27 -20.31
N VAL A 532 -33.72 -44.22 -19.02
CA VAL A 532 -33.71 -43.00 -18.20
C VAL A 532 -32.31 -42.35 -18.13
N TYR A 533 -31.25 -43.14 -18.09
CA TYR A 533 -29.88 -42.62 -18.04
C TYR A 533 -29.36 -42.18 -19.42
N SER A 534 -30.10 -42.48 -20.48
CA SER A 534 -29.76 -41.99 -21.83
C SER A 534 -30.16 -40.53 -22.03
N ASN A 535 -31.00 -39.96 -21.16
CA ASN A 535 -31.35 -38.55 -21.19
C ASN A 535 -30.48 -37.74 -20.21
N PRO A 536 -29.58 -36.85 -20.69
CA PRO A 536 -28.70 -36.07 -19.82
C PRO A 536 -29.44 -35.06 -18.93
N THR A 537 -30.73 -34.77 -19.19
CA THR A 537 -31.54 -33.86 -18.37
C THR A 537 -32.38 -34.58 -17.32
N SER A 538 -32.31 -35.91 -17.21
CA SER A 538 -33.16 -36.64 -16.28
C SER A 538 -32.77 -36.37 -14.82
N THR A 539 -33.75 -35.95 -14.02
CA THR A 539 -33.55 -35.64 -12.60
C THR A 539 -33.30 -36.91 -11.80
N GLU A 540 -32.66 -36.80 -10.63
CA GLU A 540 -32.35 -37.96 -9.79
C GLU A 540 -33.62 -38.75 -9.37
N ALA A 541 -34.74 -38.05 -9.23
CA ALA A 541 -36.05 -38.65 -8.95
C ALA A 541 -36.66 -39.41 -10.13
N GLU A 542 -36.24 -39.11 -11.36
CA GLU A 542 -36.68 -39.83 -12.57
C GLU A 542 -35.86 -41.09 -12.81
N ARG A 543 -34.66 -41.23 -12.20
CA ARG A 543 -33.71 -42.35 -12.39
C ARG A 543 -34.19 -43.72 -11.87
N ASP A 544 -35.38 -43.78 -11.30
CA ASP A 544 -36.00 -45.05 -10.91
C ASP A 544 -36.54 -45.78 -12.15
N TRP A 545 -35.69 -46.62 -12.75
CA TRP A 545 -36.08 -47.42 -13.90
C TRP A 545 -36.89 -48.63 -13.44
N THR A 546 -38.04 -48.87 -14.08
CA THR A 546 -38.88 -50.03 -13.75
C THR A 546 -38.46 -51.24 -14.58
N LEU A 547 -38.27 -52.39 -13.91
CA LEU A 547 -37.86 -53.64 -14.55
C LEU A 547 -38.81 -54.06 -15.69
N THR A 548 -40.11 -53.78 -15.55
CA THR A 548 -41.14 -54.06 -16.55
C THR A 548 -40.86 -53.31 -17.87
N THR A 549 -40.51 -52.03 -17.78
CA THR A 549 -40.22 -51.19 -18.95
C THR A 549 -38.96 -51.68 -19.67
N GLU A 550 -37.93 -52.05 -18.90
CA GLU A 550 -36.70 -52.58 -19.47
C GLU A 550 -36.89 -53.96 -20.09
N LYS A 551 -37.62 -54.87 -19.44
CA LYS A 551 -37.98 -56.17 -20.04
C LYS A 551 -38.70 -56.00 -21.38
N GLN A 552 -39.67 -55.09 -21.45
CA GLN A 552 -40.37 -54.78 -22.70
C GLN A 552 -39.41 -54.27 -23.79
N ARG A 553 -38.48 -53.37 -23.43
CA ARG A 553 -37.44 -52.86 -24.34
C ARG A 553 -36.49 -53.97 -24.85
N TRP A 554 -36.22 -54.97 -24.02
CA TRP A 554 -35.44 -56.17 -24.37
C TRP A 554 -36.29 -57.29 -25.01
N GLY A 555 -37.59 -57.08 -25.25
CA GLY A 555 -38.48 -58.11 -25.80
C GLY A 555 -38.60 -59.36 -24.92
N LEU A 556 -38.50 -59.18 -23.60
CA LEU A 556 -38.63 -60.21 -22.58
C LEU A 556 -40.04 -60.16 -21.94
N PRO A 557 -40.57 -61.32 -21.48
CA PRO A 557 -41.85 -61.40 -20.80
C PRO A 557 -41.85 -60.85 -19.37
#